data_AF-A0A420I7U8-F1
#
_entry.id   AF-A0A420I7U8-F1
#
_cell.length_a   1.000
_cell.length_b   1.000
_cell.length_c   1.000
_cell.angle_alpha   90.00
_cell.angle_beta   90.00
_cell.angle_gamma   90.00
#
_symmetry.space_group_name_H-M   'P 1'
#
loop_
_entity.id
_entity.type
_entity.pdbx_description
1 polymer ?
#
loop_
_entity_poly.entity_id
_entity_poly.type
_entity_poly.pdbx_seq_one_letter_code
_entity_poly.pdbx_strand_id
1 'polypeptide(L)'
;MGVRYLKNTLESFATRLPVKNFTIVVDGHALAYHIYYTCLSARPTSANAFEAQPDYYELAQFVCTWLENLRQSEVIIEKIFFDGFLPESKLKTRLSRLSSLSLQLQTYFKLNTTPCQSLVTHVKTNVPLFGAYTIPIKLLSCPPLPFLVPTIIEVLCRSRRYKKITEVVPWEADLYCANYINKNGGLVLTGDSDLLIHDLGPDGRVAFFKDIRKVSVNSELSILVYHPFAIQNNLGLDKHHGLRSLAFELRKCLTIRAPSNVIEQAKSLKAVSAFRSEYEDFIKEYSVKFSEISTTIDDHSLRILGSRLRTLDPRVSEYVLQFPSFTKAAQGSPTILPSNQDKHRIFLPFLLDSPIRTSAWEVCATVRLLAYGIVNLLIPEEEKVMSVWEYRRQQDKFGGRELQLPHLTQIPNICGMYCGIYRELKKKLSSLGNHRLWIALAIYQEVEWSRSQEKVSLSEWVTTIIGNFHSNSNTDKLYQWEVIHLISQVDASLYSFRILHQITGVLMAYGCKGSFSPALIDLYKILKTLPNLNDYYDRDSTARFFSTHLKLILTAVKDILPTSQEAVNDHNVSDKFLGIEKASQGKVKLRLTNNPFDVLKLEE
;
A
#
# COMPACT_ATOMS: atom_id res chain seq x y z
N MET A 1 13.84 -7.60 -2.87
CA MET A 1 13.42 -7.63 -1.45
C MET A 1 13.95 -8.94 -0.85
N GLY A 2 13.81 -9.16 0.46
CA GLY A 2 14.28 -10.38 1.14
C GLY A 2 15.74 -10.40 1.59
N VAL A 3 16.27 -11.60 1.82
CA VAL A 3 17.64 -11.87 2.28
C VAL A 3 18.69 -11.34 1.31
N ARG A 4 19.50 -10.39 1.79
CA ARG A 4 20.56 -9.73 1.02
C ARG A 4 21.55 -10.76 0.45
N TYR A 5 21.92 -10.57 -0.82
CA TYR A 5 22.83 -11.41 -1.59
C TYR A 5 22.39 -12.85 -1.86
N LEU A 6 21.29 -13.34 -1.30
CA LEU A 6 20.87 -14.74 -1.48
C LEU A 6 20.69 -15.11 -2.96
N LYS A 7 19.94 -14.29 -3.72
CA LYS A 7 19.76 -14.51 -5.17
C LYS A 7 21.10 -14.55 -5.91
N ASN A 8 22.00 -13.61 -5.62
CA ASN A 8 23.31 -13.50 -6.27
C ASN A 8 24.20 -14.71 -5.96
N THR A 9 24.20 -15.17 -4.70
CA THR A 9 24.94 -16.36 -4.27
C THR A 9 24.43 -17.62 -4.95
N LEU A 10 23.14 -17.71 -5.25
CA LEU A 10 22.51 -18.88 -5.86
C LEU A 10 22.39 -18.81 -7.39
N GLU A 11 22.76 -17.69 -8.01
CA GLU A 11 22.52 -17.43 -9.44
C GLU A 11 23.22 -18.45 -10.35
N SER A 12 24.42 -18.91 -9.99
CA SER A 12 25.16 -19.94 -10.74
C SER A 12 24.49 -21.32 -10.74
N PHE A 13 23.53 -21.56 -9.85
CA PHE A 13 22.79 -22.81 -9.76
C PHE A 13 21.41 -22.73 -10.42
N ALA A 14 21.04 -21.57 -10.97
CA ALA A 14 19.79 -21.39 -11.67
C ALA A 14 19.93 -21.75 -13.16
N THR A 15 18.85 -22.24 -13.76
CA THR A 15 18.84 -22.66 -15.18
C THR A 15 17.96 -21.74 -16.01
N ARG A 16 18.46 -21.29 -17.17
CA ARG A 16 17.67 -20.51 -18.12
C ARG A 16 16.79 -21.46 -18.93
N LEU A 17 15.48 -21.25 -18.89
CA LEU A 17 14.49 -22.07 -19.61
C LEU A 17 13.52 -21.17 -20.39
N PRO A 18 12.90 -21.66 -21.48
CA PRO A 18 11.73 -21.01 -22.06
C PRO A 18 10.61 -20.89 -21.02
N VAL A 19 9.80 -19.82 -21.07
CA VAL A 19 8.69 -19.64 -20.12
C VAL A 19 7.49 -20.56 -20.44
N LYS A 20 7.43 -21.08 -21.67
CA LYS A 20 6.35 -21.94 -22.16
C LYS A 20 6.07 -23.13 -21.24
N ASN A 21 4.79 -23.46 -21.08
CA ASN A 21 4.28 -24.59 -20.28
C ASN A 21 4.48 -24.49 -18.76
N PHE A 22 4.98 -23.37 -18.23
CA PHE A 22 4.96 -23.18 -16.78
C PHE A 22 3.54 -22.88 -16.27
N THR A 23 3.20 -23.57 -15.19
CA THR A 23 2.12 -23.18 -14.28
C THR A 23 2.68 -22.21 -13.26
N ILE A 24 2.19 -20.97 -13.27
CA ILE A 24 2.75 -19.86 -12.49
C ILE A 24 1.78 -19.37 -11.42
N VAL A 25 2.32 -19.20 -10.22
CA VAL A 25 1.74 -18.38 -9.16
C VAL A 25 2.53 -17.09 -9.05
N VAL A 26 1.85 -15.95 -9.00
CA VAL A 26 2.47 -14.63 -8.96
C VAL A 26 2.34 -14.03 -7.57
N ASP A 27 3.47 -13.60 -7.01
CA ASP A 27 3.49 -12.66 -5.89
C ASP A 27 3.07 -11.28 -6.39
N GLY A 28 1.79 -10.95 -6.15
CA GLY A 28 1.14 -9.73 -6.61
C GLY A 28 1.69 -8.48 -5.94
N HIS A 29 2.10 -8.55 -4.67
CA HIS A 29 2.66 -7.40 -3.97
C HIS A 29 4.00 -7.00 -4.60
N ALA A 30 4.88 -7.98 -4.85
CA ALA A 30 6.12 -7.72 -5.56
C ALA A 30 5.92 -7.35 -7.04
N LEU A 31 4.89 -7.91 -7.71
CA LEU A 31 4.52 -7.52 -9.08
C LEU A 31 4.21 -6.03 -9.16
N ALA A 32 3.41 -5.49 -8.23
CA ALA A 32 3.04 -4.07 -8.24
C ALA A 32 4.28 -3.16 -8.20
N TYR A 33 5.26 -3.45 -7.34
CA TYR A 33 6.52 -2.72 -7.31
C TYR A 33 7.37 -2.93 -8.57
N HIS A 34 7.38 -4.15 -9.14
CA HIS A 34 8.06 -4.39 -10.41
C HIS A 34 7.47 -3.51 -11.52
N ILE A 35 6.15 -3.46 -11.67
CA ILE A 35 5.46 -2.61 -12.64
C ILE A 35 5.83 -1.14 -12.45
N TYR A 36 5.74 -0.62 -11.22
CA TYR A 36 6.12 0.77 -10.92
C TYR A 36 7.55 1.10 -11.34
N TYR A 37 8.51 0.26 -10.97
CA TYR A 37 9.92 0.51 -11.28
C TYR A 37 10.24 0.33 -12.78
N THR A 38 9.53 -0.55 -13.48
CA THR A 38 9.63 -0.66 -14.95
C THR A 38 9.11 0.62 -15.62
N CYS A 39 7.95 1.13 -15.23
CA CYS A 39 7.42 2.42 -15.69
C CYS A 39 8.37 3.58 -15.37
N LEU A 40 8.98 3.59 -14.18
CA LEU A 40 9.95 4.62 -13.80
C LEU A 40 11.21 4.58 -14.69
N SER A 41 11.68 3.39 -15.07
CA SER A 41 12.85 3.21 -15.96
C SER A 41 12.61 3.73 -17.38
N ALA A 42 11.35 3.88 -17.79
CA ALA A 42 10.95 4.41 -19.09
C ALA A 42 11.20 5.93 -19.24
N ARG A 43 11.59 6.61 -18.16
CA ARG A 43 11.71 8.08 -18.08
C ARG A 43 13.10 8.55 -17.63
N PRO A 44 14.19 8.13 -18.29
CA PRO A 44 15.54 8.48 -17.84
C PRO A 44 15.84 9.99 -17.93
N THR A 45 15.09 10.72 -18.76
CA THR A 45 15.29 12.15 -19.04
C THR A 45 14.57 13.07 -18.05
N SER A 46 13.66 12.57 -17.22
CA SER A 46 12.97 13.38 -16.19
C SER A 46 13.97 14.09 -15.28
N ALA A 47 13.66 15.32 -14.87
CA ALA A 47 14.60 16.11 -14.08
C ALA A 47 14.80 15.50 -12.69
N ASN A 48 13.70 15.10 -12.05
CA ASN A 48 13.67 14.53 -10.70
C ASN A 48 12.73 13.31 -10.59
N ALA A 49 12.75 12.67 -9.42
CA ALA A 49 11.93 11.50 -9.13
C ALA A 49 10.42 11.80 -9.12
N PHE A 50 10.01 12.99 -8.71
CA PHE A 50 8.59 13.35 -8.57
C PHE A 50 7.91 13.49 -9.94
N GLU A 51 8.62 14.08 -10.91
CA GLU A 51 8.21 14.18 -12.31
C GLU A 51 8.16 12.83 -13.02
N ALA A 52 9.07 11.91 -12.67
CA ALA A 52 9.20 10.63 -13.34
C ALA A 52 8.15 9.59 -12.90
N GLN A 53 7.31 9.90 -11.91
CA GLN A 53 6.32 8.94 -11.42
C GLN A 53 5.25 8.68 -12.50
N PRO A 54 4.92 7.41 -12.79
CA PRO A 54 3.73 7.11 -13.59
C PRO A 54 2.47 7.55 -12.84
N ASP A 55 1.36 7.72 -13.55
CA ASP A 55 0.05 7.86 -12.91
C ASP A 55 -0.62 6.49 -12.67
N TYR A 56 -1.75 6.49 -11.94
CA TYR A 56 -2.47 5.26 -11.62
C TYR A 56 -3.12 4.60 -12.85
N TYR A 57 -3.50 5.39 -13.86
CA TYR A 57 -4.07 4.86 -15.11
C TYR A 57 -3.02 4.07 -15.90
N GLU A 58 -1.82 4.63 -16.04
CA GLU A 58 -0.67 3.97 -16.67
C GLU A 58 -0.31 2.67 -15.96
N LEU A 59 -0.21 2.68 -14.63
CA LEU A 59 0.07 1.48 -13.84
C LEU A 59 -0.98 0.38 -14.11
N ALA A 60 -2.26 0.75 -14.16
CA ALA A 60 -3.36 -0.16 -14.42
C ALA A 60 -3.31 -0.77 -15.83
N GLN A 61 -2.99 0.02 -16.86
CA GLN A 61 -2.81 -0.46 -18.24
C GLN A 61 -1.57 -1.33 -18.37
N PHE A 62 -0.47 -0.91 -17.76
CA PHE A 62 0.82 -1.59 -17.90
C PHE A 62 0.80 -2.97 -17.27
N VAL A 63 0.20 -3.16 -16.09
CA VAL A 63 0.11 -4.50 -15.48
C VAL A 63 -0.73 -5.47 -16.30
N CYS A 64 -1.84 -4.99 -16.88
CA CYS A 64 -2.69 -5.82 -17.75
C CYS A 64 -1.93 -6.24 -19.01
N THR A 65 -1.21 -5.29 -19.62
CA THR A 65 -0.38 -5.55 -20.80
C THR A 65 0.76 -6.52 -20.48
N TRP A 66 1.41 -6.35 -19.34
CA TRP A 66 2.51 -7.19 -18.90
C TRP A 66 2.06 -8.64 -18.68
N LEU A 67 0.95 -8.85 -17.96
CA LEU A 67 0.38 -10.19 -17.73
C LEU A 67 -0.11 -10.82 -19.03
N GLU A 68 -0.67 -10.04 -19.95
CA GLU A 68 -1.12 -10.56 -21.24
C GLU A 68 0.04 -11.05 -22.10
N ASN A 69 1.12 -10.28 -22.18
CA ASN A 69 2.32 -10.68 -22.92
C ASN A 69 2.97 -11.93 -22.31
N LEU A 70 2.89 -12.11 -20.99
CA LEU A 70 3.35 -13.33 -20.33
C LEU A 70 2.50 -14.54 -20.77
N ARG A 71 1.16 -14.40 -20.80
CA ARG A 71 0.25 -15.46 -21.23
C ARG A 71 0.37 -15.81 -22.72
N GLN A 72 0.67 -14.84 -23.58
CA GLN A 72 0.92 -15.07 -25.00
C GLN A 72 2.12 -16.01 -25.25
N SER A 73 3.00 -16.18 -24.25
CA SER A 73 4.08 -17.16 -24.28
C SER A 73 3.65 -18.57 -23.81
N GLU A 74 2.36 -18.90 -23.94
CA GLU A 74 1.76 -20.19 -23.55
C GLU A 74 1.98 -20.54 -22.05
N VAL A 75 1.82 -19.53 -21.20
CA VAL A 75 1.95 -19.65 -19.74
C VAL A 75 0.57 -19.68 -19.10
N ILE A 76 0.40 -20.55 -18.09
CA ILE A 76 -0.81 -20.60 -17.27
C ILE A 76 -0.56 -19.84 -15.98
N ILE A 77 -1.26 -18.74 -15.78
CA ILE A 77 -1.26 -18.01 -14.50
C ILE A 77 -2.43 -18.52 -13.67
N GLU A 78 -2.13 -19.31 -12.63
CA GLU A 78 -3.13 -19.94 -11.78
C GLU A 78 -3.64 -19.01 -10.68
N LYS A 79 -2.73 -18.29 -10.04
CA LYS A 79 -3.03 -17.39 -8.91
C LYS A 79 -2.13 -16.16 -8.89
N ILE A 80 -2.68 -15.06 -8.39
CA ILE A 80 -1.98 -13.81 -8.08
C ILE A 80 -2.36 -13.44 -6.65
N PHE A 81 -1.44 -13.63 -5.71
CA PHE A 81 -1.68 -13.38 -4.29
C PHE A 81 -1.13 -12.02 -3.86
N PHE A 82 -1.91 -11.28 -3.08
CA PHE A 82 -1.51 -10.01 -2.48
C PHE A 82 -1.58 -10.09 -0.96
N ASP A 83 -0.63 -9.46 -0.27
CA ASP A 83 -0.65 -9.36 1.19
C ASP A 83 -1.98 -8.76 1.68
N GLY A 84 -2.55 -9.39 2.70
CA GLY A 84 -3.75 -8.90 3.37
C GLY A 84 -3.60 -8.74 4.88
N PHE A 85 -2.53 -9.23 5.52
CA PHE A 85 -2.29 -9.02 6.94
C PHE A 85 -0.80 -8.89 7.26
N LEU A 86 -0.47 -8.04 8.24
CA LEU A 86 0.89 -7.85 8.74
C LEU A 86 1.08 -8.65 10.04
N PRO A 87 1.95 -9.66 10.06
CA PRO A 87 2.28 -10.39 11.29
C PRO A 87 2.94 -9.50 12.33
N GLU A 88 2.67 -9.74 13.62
CA GLU A 88 3.24 -8.94 14.72
C GLU A 88 4.79 -8.94 14.71
N SER A 89 5.41 -10.06 14.32
CA SER A 89 6.87 -10.18 14.15
C SER A 89 7.45 -9.17 13.14
N LYS A 90 6.65 -8.71 12.17
CA LYS A 90 7.05 -7.74 11.15
C LYS A 90 6.68 -6.29 11.51
N LEU A 91 6.09 -6.04 12.68
CA LEU A 91 5.73 -4.69 13.12
C LEU A 91 6.95 -3.75 13.17
N LYS A 92 8.06 -4.18 13.79
CA LYS A 92 9.31 -3.39 13.86
C LYS A 92 9.82 -3.05 12.45
N THR A 93 9.79 -4.02 11.54
CA THR A 93 10.19 -3.84 10.14
C THR A 93 9.31 -2.82 9.42
N ARG A 94 7.98 -2.89 9.63
CA ARG A 94 7.03 -1.94 9.03
C ARG A 94 7.26 -0.51 9.54
N LEU A 95 7.50 -0.34 10.85
CA LEU A 95 7.82 0.96 11.44
C LEU A 95 9.13 1.53 10.90
N SER A 96 10.19 0.71 10.83
CA SER A 96 11.47 1.12 10.25
C SER A 96 11.33 1.57 8.78
N ARG A 97 10.56 0.83 7.96
CA ARG A 97 10.24 1.24 6.59
C ARG A 97 9.51 2.57 6.54
N LEU A 98 8.53 2.80 7.41
CA LEU A 98 7.80 4.07 7.49
C LEU A 98 8.73 5.25 7.85
N SER A 99 9.66 5.04 8.79
CA SER A 99 10.67 6.04 9.15
C SER A 99 11.63 6.33 7.99
N SER A 100 12.09 5.29 7.27
CA SER A 100 12.94 5.44 6.08
C SER A 100 12.26 6.23 4.97
N LEU A 101 10.98 5.96 4.68
CA LEU A 101 10.21 6.73 3.70
C LEU A 101 10.01 8.19 4.14
N SER A 102 9.79 8.42 5.44
CA SER A 102 9.68 9.78 6.00
C SER A 102 10.98 10.56 5.80
N LEU A 103 12.13 9.96 6.10
CA LEU A 103 13.45 10.55 5.90
C LEU A 103 13.75 10.79 4.41
N GLN A 104 13.38 9.86 3.54
CA GLN A 104 13.53 9.99 2.10
C GLN A 104 12.75 11.19 1.57
N LEU A 105 11.48 11.35 1.95
CA LEU A 105 10.67 12.51 1.54
C LEU A 105 11.20 13.84 2.10
N GLN A 106 11.64 13.86 3.37
CA GLN A 106 12.27 15.04 3.97
C GLN A 106 13.56 15.45 3.24
N THR A 107 14.38 14.47 2.84
CA THR A 107 15.60 14.70 2.07
C THR A 107 15.26 15.23 0.68
N TYR A 108 14.27 14.62 0.02
CA TYR A 108 13.76 15.10 -1.27
C TYR A 108 13.29 16.56 -1.20
N PHE A 109 12.47 16.90 -0.20
CA PHE A 109 11.98 18.26 0.04
C PHE A 109 13.12 19.28 0.21
N LYS A 110 14.14 18.95 1.00
CA LYS A 110 15.29 19.85 1.22
C LYS A 110 16.10 20.12 -0.05
N LEU A 111 16.17 19.14 -0.95
CA LEU A 111 16.90 19.25 -2.21
C LEU A 111 16.08 19.90 -3.34
N ASN A 112 14.74 19.92 -3.21
CA ASN A 112 13.82 20.40 -4.24
C ASN A 112 12.82 21.40 -3.64
N THR A 113 13.22 22.68 -3.58
CA THR A 113 12.36 23.78 -3.09
C THR A 113 11.09 23.93 -3.93
N THR A 114 11.18 23.65 -5.22
CA THR A 114 10.02 23.39 -6.09
C THR A 114 10.00 21.90 -6.42
N PRO A 115 8.95 21.14 -6.03
CA PRO A 115 8.93 19.68 -6.18
C PRO A 115 9.06 19.18 -7.62
N CYS A 116 8.62 19.99 -8.59
CA CYS A 116 8.57 19.69 -10.01
C CYS A 116 8.65 21.00 -10.81
N GLN A 117 9.32 20.99 -11.97
CA GLN A 117 9.38 22.12 -12.90
C GLN A 117 8.44 21.94 -14.09
N SER A 118 8.22 20.70 -14.53
CA SER A 118 7.27 20.35 -15.59
C SER A 118 6.78 18.92 -15.43
N LEU A 119 5.46 18.70 -15.57
CA LEU A 119 4.87 17.36 -15.60
C LEU A 119 4.84 16.76 -17.02
N VAL A 120 5.33 17.49 -18.03
CA VAL A 120 5.53 16.93 -19.37
C VAL A 120 6.78 16.06 -19.36
N THR A 121 6.59 14.77 -19.14
CA THR A 121 7.68 13.79 -19.22
C THR A 121 7.68 13.07 -20.56
N HIS A 122 8.83 13.08 -21.22
CA HIS A 122 9.05 12.23 -22.39
C HIS A 122 9.19 10.78 -21.95
N VAL A 123 8.10 10.03 -22.12
CA VAL A 123 8.10 8.58 -21.96
C VAL A 123 8.73 7.95 -23.20
N LYS A 124 9.65 7.00 -23.02
CA LYS A 124 10.15 6.19 -24.14
C LYS A 124 8.97 5.48 -24.82
N THR A 125 8.85 5.65 -26.14
CA THR A 125 7.74 5.07 -26.94
C THR A 125 7.68 3.54 -26.89
N ASN A 126 8.82 2.87 -26.67
CA ASN A 126 8.92 1.41 -26.57
C ASN A 126 9.58 1.00 -25.24
N VAL A 127 8.78 0.92 -24.18
CA VAL A 127 9.24 0.39 -22.88
C VAL A 127 9.32 -1.13 -22.97
N PRO A 128 10.50 -1.75 -22.81
CA PRO A 128 10.59 -3.21 -22.81
C PRO A 128 9.85 -3.77 -21.59
N LEU A 129 8.81 -4.58 -21.84
CA LEU A 129 8.01 -5.23 -20.78
C LEU A 129 8.83 -6.24 -19.97
N PHE A 130 9.81 -6.87 -20.62
CA PHE A 130 10.69 -7.88 -20.05
C PHE A 130 12.14 -7.55 -20.37
N GLY A 131 13.02 -7.87 -19.43
CA GLY A 131 14.45 -7.65 -19.55
C GLY A 131 15.02 -6.84 -18.40
N ALA A 132 16.33 -6.71 -18.41
CA ALA A 132 17.02 -5.85 -17.47
C ALA A 132 16.75 -4.38 -17.80
N TYR A 133 16.44 -3.60 -16.77
CA TYR A 133 16.34 -2.14 -16.85
C TYR A 133 17.19 -1.51 -15.76
N THR A 134 17.69 -0.30 -16.05
CA THR A 134 18.43 0.52 -15.11
C THR A 134 17.61 1.77 -14.80
N ILE A 135 17.56 2.15 -13.54
CA ILE A 135 16.89 3.37 -13.09
C ILE A 135 17.97 4.33 -12.58
N PRO A 136 18.08 5.55 -13.12
CA PRO A 136 18.96 6.56 -12.56
C PRO A 136 18.67 6.80 -11.07
N ILE A 137 19.72 6.85 -10.23
CA ILE A 137 19.58 7.01 -8.77
C ILE A 137 18.72 8.23 -8.40
N LYS A 138 18.83 9.31 -9.16
CA LYS A 138 18.01 10.53 -8.96
C LYS A 138 16.51 10.25 -9.00
N LEU A 139 16.04 9.26 -9.77
CA LEU A 139 14.62 8.91 -9.87
C LEU A 139 14.14 8.04 -8.71
N LEU A 140 15.08 7.51 -7.92
CA LEU A 140 14.82 6.73 -6.71
C LEU A 140 14.89 7.59 -5.45
N SER A 141 15.08 8.91 -5.59
CA SER A 141 15.21 9.85 -4.47
C SER A 141 13.89 10.18 -3.76
N CYS A 142 12.74 9.88 -4.38
CA CYS A 142 11.41 10.09 -3.81
C CYS A 142 10.74 8.75 -3.47
N PRO A 143 9.93 8.67 -2.41
CA PRO A 143 9.12 7.49 -2.12
C PRO A 143 8.22 7.06 -3.30
N PRO A 144 7.90 5.75 -3.42
CA PRO A 144 6.95 5.25 -4.41
C PRO A 144 5.54 5.86 -4.28
N LEU A 145 4.71 5.70 -5.31
CA LEU A 145 3.34 6.17 -5.28
C LEU A 145 2.52 5.54 -4.14
N PRO A 146 1.67 6.32 -3.43
CA PRO A 146 0.93 5.84 -2.26
C PRO A 146 -0.01 4.66 -2.55
N PHE A 147 -0.78 4.74 -3.64
CA PHE A 147 -1.85 3.77 -3.94
C PHE A 147 -1.45 2.76 -5.02
N LEU A 148 -0.15 2.47 -5.15
CA LEU A 148 0.39 1.55 -6.14
C LEU A 148 -0.29 0.17 -6.07
N VAL A 149 -0.17 -0.53 -4.94
CA VAL A 149 -0.70 -1.90 -4.79
C VAL A 149 -2.22 -1.93 -4.90
N PRO A 150 -2.98 -1.04 -4.22
CA PRO A 150 -4.43 -0.96 -4.39
C PRO A 150 -4.91 -0.76 -5.84
N THR A 151 -4.22 0.08 -6.62
CA THR A 151 -4.56 0.33 -8.03
C THR A 151 -4.46 -0.94 -8.86
N ILE A 152 -3.40 -1.73 -8.65
CA ILE A 152 -3.17 -2.99 -9.35
C ILE A 152 -4.24 -4.03 -8.95
N ILE A 153 -4.56 -4.16 -7.66
CA ILE A 153 -5.62 -5.07 -7.21
C ILE A 153 -6.96 -4.69 -7.86
N GLU A 154 -7.32 -3.41 -7.83
CA GLU A 154 -8.60 -2.93 -8.36
C GLU A 154 -8.76 -3.23 -9.85
N VAL A 155 -7.74 -2.97 -10.68
CA VAL A 155 -7.83 -3.25 -12.13
C VAL A 155 -7.91 -4.76 -12.40
N LEU A 156 -7.16 -5.58 -11.67
CA LEU A 156 -7.18 -7.04 -11.84
C LEU A 156 -8.52 -7.64 -11.41
N CYS A 157 -9.11 -7.18 -10.30
CA CYS A 157 -10.43 -7.60 -9.84
C CYS A 157 -11.58 -7.15 -10.77
N ARG A 158 -11.37 -6.12 -11.59
CA ARG A 158 -12.32 -5.69 -12.63
C ARG A 158 -12.10 -6.40 -13.97
N SER A 159 -10.89 -6.92 -14.21
CA SER A 159 -10.60 -7.68 -15.42
C SER A 159 -11.35 -9.00 -15.45
N ARG A 160 -12.09 -9.26 -16.54
CA ARG A 160 -12.77 -10.55 -16.77
C ARG A 160 -11.80 -11.74 -16.69
N ARG A 161 -10.52 -11.51 -17.04
CA ARG A 161 -9.48 -12.54 -17.13
C ARG A 161 -8.81 -12.81 -15.78
N TYR A 162 -8.54 -11.77 -15.00
CA TYR A 162 -7.74 -11.89 -13.76
C TYR A 162 -8.59 -11.95 -12.49
N LYS A 163 -9.85 -11.49 -12.51
CA LYS A 163 -10.73 -11.41 -11.33
C LYS A 163 -10.82 -12.70 -10.51
N LYS A 164 -10.86 -13.87 -11.15
CA LYS A 164 -11.02 -15.17 -10.46
C LYS A 164 -9.73 -15.73 -9.87
N ILE A 165 -8.59 -15.18 -10.27
CA ILE A 165 -7.26 -15.67 -9.89
C ILE A 165 -6.49 -14.66 -9.05
N THR A 166 -7.01 -13.44 -8.88
CA THR A 166 -6.45 -12.42 -7.99
C THR A 166 -7.13 -12.46 -6.62
N GLU A 167 -6.34 -12.62 -5.57
CA GLU A 167 -6.85 -12.71 -4.19
C GLU A 167 -5.91 -11.96 -3.22
N VAL A 168 -6.50 -11.16 -2.34
CA VAL A 168 -5.85 -10.65 -1.13
C VAL A 168 -5.97 -11.72 -0.06
N VAL A 169 -4.84 -12.25 0.39
CA VAL A 169 -4.81 -13.40 1.29
C VAL A 169 -4.81 -12.97 2.75
N PRO A 170 -5.40 -13.73 3.68
CA PRO A 170 -5.45 -13.33 5.09
C PRO A 170 -4.13 -13.58 5.84
N TRP A 171 -3.02 -13.24 5.19
CA TRP A 171 -1.65 -13.24 5.69
C TRP A 171 -0.75 -12.52 4.66
N GLU A 172 0.51 -12.91 4.58
CA GLU A 172 1.46 -12.51 3.54
C GLU A 172 1.36 -13.41 2.29
N ALA A 173 1.54 -12.81 1.11
CA ALA A 173 1.41 -13.48 -0.18
C ALA A 173 2.49 -14.54 -0.41
N ASP A 174 3.71 -14.31 0.08
CA ASP A 174 4.84 -15.25 -0.03
C ASP A 174 4.50 -16.64 0.53
N LEU A 175 3.87 -16.70 1.70
CA LEU A 175 3.44 -17.94 2.34
C LEU A 175 2.36 -18.66 1.54
N TYR A 176 1.42 -17.92 0.94
CA TYR A 176 0.38 -18.50 0.09
C TYR A 176 0.93 -18.99 -1.25
N CYS A 177 1.85 -18.23 -1.86
CA CYS A 177 2.60 -18.66 -3.04
C CYS A 177 3.34 -19.97 -2.75
N ALA A 178 4.07 -20.02 -1.64
CA ALA A 178 4.84 -21.19 -1.25
C ALA A 178 3.95 -22.42 -0.99
N ASN A 179 2.90 -22.26 -0.19
CA ASN A 179 1.97 -23.34 0.11
C ASN A 179 1.24 -23.86 -1.14
N TYR A 180 0.88 -22.98 -2.07
CA TYR A 180 0.27 -23.41 -3.33
C TYR A 180 1.25 -24.26 -4.16
N ILE A 181 2.49 -23.79 -4.34
CA ILE A 181 3.49 -24.51 -5.12
C ILE A 181 3.93 -25.81 -4.44
N ASN A 182 4.03 -25.84 -3.11
CA ASN A 182 4.33 -27.06 -2.36
C ASN A 182 3.33 -28.17 -2.66
N LYS A 183 2.03 -27.83 -2.73
CA LYS A 183 0.95 -28.80 -2.97
C LYS A 183 0.76 -29.18 -4.44
N ASN A 184 1.02 -28.26 -5.37
CA ASN A 184 0.64 -28.42 -6.78
C ASN A 184 1.84 -28.49 -7.73
N GLY A 185 3.06 -28.27 -7.24
CA GLY A 185 4.23 -27.99 -8.06
C GLY A 185 4.12 -26.67 -8.80
N GLY A 186 5.05 -26.43 -9.72
CA GLY A 186 5.05 -25.25 -10.60
C GLY A 186 6.08 -24.19 -10.20
N LEU A 187 5.82 -22.94 -10.59
CA LEU A 187 6.77 -21.84 -10.46
C LEU A 187 6.14 -20.63 -9.76
N VAL A 188 6.79 -20.13 -8.70
CA VAL A 188 6.49 -18.81 -8.14
C VAL A 188 7.25 -17.75 -8.91
N LEU A 189 6.56 -16.69 -9.31
CA LEU A 189 7.15 -15.50 -9.91
C LEU A 189 7.09 -14.32 -8.93
N THR A 190 8.26 -13.79 -8.55
CA THR A 190 8.38 -12.81 -7.46
C THR A 190 9.50 -11.77 -7.67
N GLY A 191 9.57 -10.77 -6.79
CA GLY A 191 10.71 -9.86 -6.60
C GLY A 191 11.40 -10.01 -5.23
N ASP A 192 10.96 -10.98 -4.42
CA ASP A 192 11.46 -11.23 -3.07
C ASP A 192 12.28 -12.53 -3.02
N SER A 193 13.54 -12.44 -2.55
CA SER A 193 14.41 -13.61 -2.44
C SER A 193 14.03 -14.55 -1.31
N ASP A 194 13.18 -14.14 -0.37
CA ASP A 194 12.73 -14.98 0.73
C ASP A 194 11.97 -16.22 0.24
N LEU A 195 11.31 -16.15 -0.91
CA LEU A 195 10.67 -17.31 -1.54
C LEU A 195 11.63 -18.46 -1.88
N LEU A 196 12.95 -18.22 -1.96
CA LEU A 196 13.94 -19.28 -2.13
C LEU A 196 14.13 -20.14 -0.86
N ILE A 197 13.72 -19.66 0.31
CA ILE A 197 13.88 -20.36 1.60
C ILE A 197 12.57 -20.84 2.23
N HIS A 198 11.43 -20.51 1.62
CA HIS A 198 10.17 -21.19 1.90
C HIS A 198 10.22 -22.65 1.44
N ASP A 199 9.41 -23.49 2.09
CA ASP A 199 9.24 -24.87 1.64
C ASP A 199 8.30 -24.92 0.43
N LEU A 200 8.87 -25.07 -0.77
CA LEU A 200 8.13 -25.19 -2.02
C LEU A 200 7.94 -26.64 -2.46
N GLY A 201 8.34 -27.62 -1.64
CA GLY A 201 8.36 -29.03 -2.03
C GLY A 201 9.46 -29.36 -3.06
N PRO A 202 9.58 -30.64 -3.43
CA PRO A 202 10.63 -31.11 -4.35
C PRO A 202 10.46 -30.59 -5.77
N ASP A 203 9.24 -30.32 -6.24
CA ASP A 203 8.99 -29.86 -7.62
C ASP A 203 8.82 -28.33 -7.74
N GLY A 204 8.91 -27.63 -6.60
CA GLY A 204 8.71 -26.20 -6.53
C GLY A 204 9.86 -25.39 -7.09
N ARG A 205 9.53 -24.34 -7.83
CA ARG A 205 10.49 -23.47 -8.52
C ARG A 205 10.23 -22.01 -8.21
N VAL A 206 11.29 -21.20 -8.28
CA VAL A 206 11.21 -19.74 -8.13
C VAL A 206 11.85 -19.10 -9.34
N ALA A 207 11.23 -18.04 -9.84
CA ALA A 207 11.88 -17.12 -10.75
C ALA A 207 11.57 -15.67 -10.38
N PHE A 208 12.44 -14.77 -10.83
CA PHE A 208 12.31 -13.35 -10.55
C PHE A 208 11.82 -12.57 -11.76
N PHE A 209 10.96 -11.57 -11.54
CA PHE A 209 10.43 -10.72 -12.61
C PHE A 209 11.52 -10.15 -13.52
N LYS A 210 12.64 -9.70 -12.92
CA LYS A 210 13.79 -9.11 -13.62
C LYS A 210 14.58 -10.10 -14.48
N ASP A 211 14.40 -11.39 -14.27
CA ASP A 211 15.13 -12.43 -14.98
C ASP A 211 14.39 -12.90 -16.24
N ILE A 212 13.16 -12.43 -16.49
CA ILE A 212 12.46 -12.67 -17.74
C ILE A 212 13.09 -11.85 -18.86
N ARG A 213 13.45 -12.49 -19.97
CA ARG A 213 14.07 -11.84 -21.13
C ARG A 213 13.45 -12.35 -22.42
N LYS A 214 13.30 -11.47 -23.41
CA LYS A 214 13.01 -11.87 -24.79
C LYS A 214 14.28 -12.47 -25.43
N VAL A 215 14.15 -13.67 -26.00
CA VAL A 215 15.16 -14.27 -26.88
C VAL A 215 14.80 -13.88 -28.32
N SER A 216 15.78 -13.49 -29.13
CA SER A 216 15.55 -12.78 -30.41
C SER A 216 14.81 -13.58 -31.49
N VAL A 217 14.36 -12.82 -32.50
CA VAL A 217 13.58 -13.11 -33.72
C VAL A 217 12.11 -13.52 -33.51
N ASN A 218 11.80 -14.45 -32.61
CA ASN A 218 10.42 -14.96 -32.46
C ASN A 218 9.63 -14.34 -31.29
N SER A 219 10.22 -13.40 -30.55
CA SER A 219 9.66 -12.83 -29.31
C SER A 219 9.40 -13.85 -28.19
N GLU A 220 10.03 -15.03 -28.25
CA GLU A 220 9.93 -16.04 -27.18
C GLU A 220 10.54 -15.53 -25.88
N LEU A 221 9.85 -15.78 -24.76
CA LEU A 221 10.36 -15.45 -23.45
C LEU A 221 11.21 -16.59 -22.88
N SER A 222 12.32 -16.21 -22.25
CA SER A 222 13.12 -17.06 -21.39
C SER A 222 13.17 -16.50 -19.98
N ILE A 223 13.36 -17.37 -19.00
CA ILE A 223 13.38 -17.02 -17.58
C ILE A 223 14.47 -17.81 -16.86
N LEU A 224 15.08 -17.19 -15.85
CA LEU A 224 16.04 -17.86 -14.98
C LEU A 224 15.29 -18.54 -13.83
N VAL A 225 15.39 -19.86 -13.76
CA VAL A 225 14.62 -20.70 -12.83
C VAL A 225 15.55 -21.26 -11.76
N TYR A 226 15.18 -21.00 -10.51
CA TYR A 226 15.81 -21.56 -9.32
C TYR A 226 14.96 -22.72 -8.84
N HIS A 227 15.62 -23.83 -8.50
CA HIS A 227 14.96 -25.03 -7.99
C HIS A 227 15.46 -25.31 -6.57
N PRO A 228 14.86 -24.70 -5.53
CA PRO A 228 15.41 -24.69 -4.17
C PRO A 228 15.84 -26.06 -3.65
N PHE A 229 15.01 -27.09 -3.82
CA PHE A 229 15.33 -28.46 -3.38
C PHE A 229 16.58 -29.04 -4.06
N ALA A 230 16.71 -28.91 -5.38
CA ALA A 230 17.87 -29.37 -6.13
C ALA A 230 19.13 -28.56 -5.79
N ILE A 231 18.98 -27.24 -5.62
CA ILE A 231 20.09 -26.35 -5.21
C ILE A 231 20.61 -26.76 -3.83
N GLN A 232 19.73 -27.02 -2.87
CA GLN A 232 20.10 -27.49 -1.53
C GLN A 232 20.92 -28.78 -1.59
N ASN A 233 20.47 -29.76 -2.38
CA ASN A 233 21.17 -31.05 -2.54
C ASN A 233 22.53 -30.88 -3.23
N ASN A 234 22.60 -30.08 -4.31
CA ASN A 234 23.83 -29.80 -5.04
C ASN A 234 24.87 -29.08 -4.19
N LEU A 235 24.42 -28.21 -3.29
CA LEU A 235 25.27 -27.51 -2.33
C LEU A 235 25.67 -28.40 -1.15
N GLY A 236 25.12 -29.60 -0.99
CA GLY A 236 25.41 -30.47 0.16
C GLY A 236 25.03 -29.84 1.50
N LEU A 237 23.99 -29.00 1.52
CA LEU A 237 23.50 -28.39 2.75
C LEU A 237 22.75 -29.42 3.61
N ASP A 238 22.73 -29.20 4.91
CA ASP A 238 21.99 -30.03 5.86
C ASP A 238 20.51 -30.16 5.45
N LYS A 239 19.93 -31.36 5.62
CA LYS A 239 18.55 -31.63 5.17
C LYS A 239 17.49 -30.89 5.99
N HIS A 240 17.74 -30.64 7.27
CA HIS A 240 16.80 -29.98 8.17
C HIS A 240 16.86 -28.45 8.05
N HIS A 241 18.05 -27.90 7.84
CA HIS A 241 18.25 -26.45 7.74
C HIS A 241 18.25 -25.92 6.31
N GLY A 242 18.78 -26.68 5.36
CA GLY A 242 18.74 -26.39 3.93
C GLY A 242 19.21 -24.97 3.56
N LEU A 243 18.50 -24.33 2.65
CA LEU A 243 18.79 -22.94 2.26
C LEU A 243 18.53 -21.92 3.38
N ARG A 244 17.81 -22.30 4.45
CA ARG A 244 17.57 -21.40 5.60
C ARG A 244 18.85 -21.17 6.41
N SER A 245 19.75 -22.16 6.54
CA SER A 245 21.05 -21.93 7.17
C SER A 245 21.88 -20.94 6.35
N LEU A 246 21.95 -21.11 5.03
CA LEU A 246 22.67 -20.19 4.14
C LEU A 246 22.13 -18.76 4.22
N ALA A 247 20.81 -18.61 4.20
CA ALA A 247 20.17 -17.30 4.36
C ALA A 247 20.48 -16.66 5.71
N PHE A 248 20.52 -17.46 6.79
CA PHE A 248 20.87 -16.95 8.12
C PHE A 248 22.34 -16.55 8.23
N GLU A 249 23.26 -17.30 7.63
CA GLU A 249 24.68 -16.91 7.51
C GLU A 249 24.82 -15.55 6.81
N LEU A 250 24.14 -15.38 5.67
CA LEU A 250 24.13 -14.12 4.92
C LEU A 250 23.53 -12.97 5.73
N ARG A 251 22.50 -13.24 6.55
CA ARG A 251 21.89 -12.24 7.44
C ARG A 251 22.84 -11.82 8.56
N LYS A 252 23.67 -12.73 9.07
CA LYS A 252 24.68 -12.46 10.10
C LYS A 252 25.96 -11.83 9.55
N CYS A 253 26.20 -11.92 8.25
CA CYS A 253 27.28 -11.21 7.58
C CYS A 253 26.95 -9.72 7.39
N LEU A 254 27.67 -8.85 8.10
CA LEU A 254 27.53 -7.39 7.99
C LEU A 254 28.34 -6.78 6.83
N THR A 255 28.95 -7.61 5.98
CA THR A 255 29.86 -7.16 4.92
C THR A 255 29.13 -6.61 3.68
N ILE A 256 29.84 -5.76 2.92
CA ILE A 256 29.36 -5.15 1.66
C ILE A 256 29.26 -6.19 0.51
N ARG A 257 29.80 -7.38 0.69
CA ARG A 257 29.73 -8.49 -0.28
C ARG A 257 29.51 -9.81 0.47
N ALA A 258 28.88 -10.77 -0.19
CA ALA A 258 28.79 -12.14 0.33
C ALA A 258 30.20 -12.73 0.48
N PRO A 259 30.54 -13.33 1.64
CA PRO A 259 31.82 -14.02 1.82
C PRO A 259 31.96 -15.19 0.85
N SER A 260 33.17 -15.42 0.33
CA SER A 260 33.45 -16.54 -0.58
C SER A 260 33.24 -17.92 0.07
N ASN A 261 33.38 -18.00 1.39
CA ASN A 261 33.20 -19.22 2.19
C ASN A 261 31.81 -19.35 2.84
N VAL A 262 30.82 -18.52 2.46
CA VAL A 262 29.50 -18.52 3.12
C VAL A 262 28.77 -19.86 2.98
N ILE A 263 28.95 -20.56 1.86
CA ILE A 263 28.38 -21.89 1.63
C ILE A 263 28.98 -22.90 2.61
N GLU A 264 30.31 -22.88 2.80
CA GLU A 264 30.98 -23.78 3.76
C GLU A 264 30.59 -23.49 5.22
N GLN A 265 30.35 -22.21 5.54
CA GLN A 265 29.82 -21.82 6.85
C GLN A 265 28.39 -22.35 7.06
N ALA A 266 27.55 -22.25 6.03
CA ALA A 266 26.18 -22.78 6.06
C ALA A 266 26.14 -24.31 6.19
N LYS A 267 27.06 -25.03 5.52
CA LYS A 267 27.23 -26.49 5.66
C LYS A 267 27.64 -26.89 7.07
N SER A 268 28.56 -26.13 7.67
CA SER A 268 29.03 -26.36 9.04
C SER A 268 28.11 -25.76 10.12
N LEU A 269 26.96 -25.18 9.73
CA LEU A 269 25.97 -24.58 10.63
C LEU A 269 26.59 -23.55 11.59
N LYS A 270 27.57 -22.77 11.12
CA LYS A 270 28.38 -21.90 11.98
C LYS A 270 27.54 -20.84 12.71
N ALA A 271 26.78 -20.04 11.99
CA ALA A 271 25.90 -19.02 12.56
C ALA A 271 24.72 -19.65 13.31
N VAL A 272 24.16 -20.75 12.79
CA VAL A 272 23.06 -21.47 13.46
C VAL A 272 23.49 -21.91 14.86
N SER A 273 24.70 -22.46 14.99
CA SER A 273 25.27 -22.88 16.27
C SER A 273 25.62 -21.70 17.18
N ALA A 274 26.17 -20.62 16.61
CA ALA A 274 26.58 -19.43 17.38
C ALA A 274 25.40 -18.58 17.87
N PHE A 275 24.29 -18.53 17.12
CA PHE A 275 23.14 -17.65 17.37
C PHE A 275 21.83 -18.43 17.35
N ARG A 276 21.77 -19.54 18.10
CA ARG A 276 20.65 -20.49 18.06
C ARG A 276 19.27 -19.84 18.28
N SER A 277 19.12 -19.03 19.33
CA SER A 277 17.83 -18.36 19.63
C SER A 277 17.38 -17.46 18.48
N GLU A 278 18.29 -16.68 17.89
CA GLU A 278 17.97 -15.79 16.79
C GLU A 278 17.66 -16.56 15.50
N TYR A 279 18.29 -17.73 15.31
CA TYR A 279 17.96 -18.62 14.20
C TYR A 279 16.56 -19.22 14.37
N GLU A 280 16.21 -19.66 15.58
CA GLU A 280 14.87 -20.17 15.90
C GLU A 280 13.80 -19.11 15.64
N ASP A 281 14.05 -17.85 16.00
CA ASP A 281 13.15 -16.74 15.67
C ASP A 281 13.07 -16.46 14.16
N PHE A 282 14.21 -16.55 13.45
CA PHE A 282 14.26 -16.39 11.99
C PHE A 282 13.44 -17.46 11.25
N ILE A 283 13.53 -18.73 11.64
CA ILE A 283 12.83 -19.81 10.95
C ILE A 283 11.32 -19.88 11.24
N LYS A 284 10.85 -19.27 12.34
CA LYS A 284 9.41 -19.20 12.68
C LYS A 284 8.61 -18.54 11.55
N GLU A 285 9.17 -17.52 10.91
CA GLU A 285 8.57 -16.80 9.78
C GLU A 285 8.26 -17.73 8.59
N TYR A 286 9.10 -18.74 8.35
CA TYR A 286 9.02 -19.65 7.20
C TYR A 286 8.38 -21.01 7.53
N SER A 287 8.00 -21.24 8.79
CA SER A 287 7.49 -22.54 9.29
C SER A 287 6.00 -22.51 9.61
N VAL A 288 5.29 -21.52 9.06
CA VAL A 288 3.86 -21.31 9.27
C VAL A 288 3.05 -22.43 8.61
N LYS A 289 2.25 -23.14 9.40
CA LYS A 289 1.36 -24.19 8.91
C LYS A 289 -0.04 -23.62 8.63
N PHE A 290 -0.61 -24.05 7.51
CA PHE A 290 -1.98 -23.76 7.14
C PHE A 290 -2.90 -24.77 7.81
N SER A 291 -3.97 -24.31 8.46
CA SER A 291 -4.99 -25.20 9.01
C SER A 291 -5.74 -25.88 7.86
N GLU A 292 -5.74 -27.20 7.83
CA GLU A 292 -6.66 -27.98 6.99
C GLU A 292 -8.05 -27.91 7.60
N ILE A 293 -8.73 -26.77 7.41
CA ILE A 293 -10.11 -26.65 7.85
C ILE A 293 -10.95 -27.53 6.92
N SER A 294 -11.37 -28.68 7.46
CA SER A 294 -12.49 -29.47 6.98
C SER A 294 -13.65 -28.54 6.61
N THR A 295 -14.11 -28.62 5.36
CA THR A 295 -15.20 -27.86 4.74
C THR A 295 -16.58 -28.11 5.36
N THR A 296 -16.65 -28.48 6.63
CA THR A 296 -17.85 -28.92 7.35
C THR A 296 -18.73 -27.78 7.88
N ILE A 297 -18.32 -26.51 7.76
CA ILE A 297 -19.19 -25.37 8.12
C ILE A 297 -19.72 -24.73 6.84
N ASP A 298 -20.84 -25.25 6.34
CA ASP A 298 -21.60 -24.69 5.22
C ASP A 298 -22.41 -23.45 5.64
N ASP A 299 -21.74 -22.47 6.25
CA ASP A 299 -22.36 -21.17 6.49
C ASP A 299 -22.18 -20.30 5.24
N HIS A 300 -23.24 -20.22 4.44
CA HIS A 300 -23.32 -19.39 3.24
C HIS A 300 -22.91 -17.93 3.51
N SER A 301 -23.24 -17.37 4.68
CA SER A 301 -22.89 -16.00 5.05
C SER A 301 -21.38 -15.84 5.27
N LEU A 302 -20.73 -16.82 5.90
CA LEU A 302 -19.27 -16.82 6.05
C LEU A 302 -18.55 -16.95 4.70
N ARG A 303 -19.10 -17.72 3.76
CA ARG A 303 -18.55 -17.83 2.40
C ARG A 303 -18.65 -16.51 1.63
N ILE A 304 -19.79 -15.82 1.72
CA ILE A 304 -19.96 -14.49 1.12
C ILE A 304 -18.97 -13.51 1.75
N LEU A 305 -18.86 -13.50 3.08
CA LEU A 305 -17.92 -12.65 3.81
C LEU A 305 -16.48 -12.92 3.37
N GLY A 306 -16.04 -14.17 3.38
CA GLY A 306 -14.71 -14.58 2.91
C GLY A 306 -14.43 -14.14 1.47
N SER A 307 -15.42 -14.25 0.58
CA SER A 307 -15.27 -13.77 -0.80
C SER A 307 -15.06 -12.25 -0.90
N ARG A 308 -15.66 -11.47 0.01
CA ARG A 308 -15.47 -10.01 0.08
C ARG A 308 -14.10 -9.65 0.65
N LEU A 309 -13.69 -10.32 1.73
CA LEU A 309 -12.39 -10.10 2.37
C LEU A 309 -11.23 -10.25 1.37
N ARG A 310 -11.32 -11.23 0.45
CA ARG A 310 -10.31 -11.48 -0.61
C ARG A 310 -10.16 -10.38 -1.65
N THR A 311 -11.04 -9.38 -1.65
CA THR A 311 -11.03 -8.28 -2.63
C THR A 311 -10.80 -6.91 -1.98
N LEU A 312 -10.54 -6.90 -0.67
CA LEU A 312 -10.28 -5.66 0.06
C LEU A 312 -8.95 -5.04 -0.38
N ASP A 313 -8.81 -3.74 -0.12
CA ASP A 313 -7.51 -3.10 -0.17
C ASP A 313 -6.60 -3.72 0.92
N PRO A 314 -5.29 -3.90 0.67
CA PRO A 314 -4.37 -4.46 1.66
C PRO A 314 -4.39 -3.78 3.03
N ARG A 315 -4.59 -2.45 3.09
CA ARG A 315 -4.67 -1.70 4.35
C ARG A 315 -5.96 -1.93 5.10
N VAL A 316 -7.06 -2.08 4.36
CA VAL A 316 -8.37 -2.41 4.94
C VAL A 316 -8.37 -3.86 5.41
N SER A 317 -7.85 -4.77 4.59
CA SER A 317 -7.65 -6.19 4.94
C SER A 317 -6.80 -6.33 6.21
N GLU A 318 -5.66 -5.60 6.28
CA GLU A 318 -4.75 -5.66 7.43
C GLU A 318 -5.43 -5.19 8.72
N TYR A 319 -6.33 -4.21 8.63
CA TYR A 319 -7.13 -3.75 9.76
C TYR A 319 -8.22 -4.76 10.17
N VAL A 320 -9.06 -5.20 9.24
CA VAL A 320 -10.19 -6.08 9.58
C VAL A 320 -9.73 -7.47 10.04
N LEU A 321 -8.61 -7.99 9.54
CA LEU A 321 -8.10 -9.30 9.95
C LEU A 321 -7.40 -9.30 11.32
N GLN A 322 -7.36 -8.16 12.02
CA GLN A 322 -6.99 -8.13 13.44
C GLN A 322 -8.11 -8.67 14.34
N PHE A 323 -9.36 -8.70 13.84
CA PHE A 323 -10.50 -9.20 14.61
C PHE A 323 -10.74 -10.70 14.34
N PRO A 324 -10.85 -11.54 15.39
CA PRO A 324 -11.06 -12.98 15.25
C PRO A 324 -12.22 -13.38 14.34
N SER A 325 -13.34 -12.64 14.37
CA SER A 325 -14.52 -12.91 13.55
C SER A 325 -14.23 -12.87 12.04
N PHE A 326 -13.44 -11.91 11.57
CA PHE A 326 -13.07 -11.84 10.14
C PHE A 326 -12.00 -12.87 9.78
N THR A 327 -11.03 -13.12 10.67
CA THR A 327 -9.98 -14.12 10.44
C THR A 327 -10.58 -15.52 10.27
N LYS A 328 -11.59 -15.86 11.08
CA LYS A 328 -12.36 -17.10 10.92
C LYS A 328 -13.09 -17.17 9.59
N ALA A 329 -13.68 -16.06 9.13
CA ALA A 329 -14.41 -15.99 7.87
C ALA A 329 -13.51 -16.01 6.63
N ALA A 330 -12.27 -15.53 6.73
CA ALA A 330 -11.36 -15.44 5.58
C ALA A 330 -10.94 -16.81 5.02
N GLN A 331 -11.00 -17.87 5.84
CA GLN A 331 -10.58 -19.26 5.55
C GLN A 331 -9.12 -19.38 5.09
N GLY A 332 -8.46 -20.50 5.40
CA GLY A 332 -7.07 -20.72 5.02
C GLY A 332 -6.06 -19.85 5.78
N SER A 333 -6.47 -19.17 6.85
CA SER A 333 -5.53 -18.47 7.74
C SER A 333 -4.56 -19.47 8.39
N PRO A 334 -3.29 -19.09 8.61
CA PRO A 334 -2.38 -19.84 9.45
C PRO A 334 -2.98 -20.27 10.80
N THR A 335 -2.53 -21.40 11.35
CA THR A 335 -2.96 -21.87 12.70
C THR A 335 -2.52 -20.93 13.83
N ILE A 336 -1.69 -19.92 13.53
CA ILE A 336 -1.30 -18.88 14.46
C ILE A 336 -2.47 -17.89 14.54
N LEU A 337 -3.30 -18.03 15.57
CA LEU A 337 -4.21 -16.95 15.95
C LEU A 337 -3.37 -15.69 16.18
N PRO A 338 -3.82 -14.51 15.71
CA PRO A 338 -3.24 -13.26 16.18
C PRO A 338 -3.25 -13.32 17.72
N SER A 339 -2.07 -13.27 18.33
CA SER A 339 -1.95 -13.13 19.79
C SER A 339 -2.85 -12.00 20.25
N ASN A 340 -3.44 -12.06 21.45
CA ASN A 340 -4.18 -10.95 22.05
C ASN A 340 -3.44 -9.62 21.79
N GLN A 341 -3.87 -8.88 20.77
CA GLN A 341 -3.21 -7.66 20.37
C GLN A 341 -3.77 -6.59 21.29
N ASP A 342 -2.91 -6.03 22.15
CA ASP A 342 -3.28 -4.91 23.02
C ASP A 342 -3.77 -3.69 22.23
N LYS A 343 -3.43 -3.61 20.92
CA LYS A 343 -3.71 -2.46 20.07
C LYS A 343 -4.12 -2.89 18.66
N HIS A 344 -5.28 -2.40 18.24
CA HIS A 344 -5.71 -2.46 16.84
C HIS A 344 -5.05 -1.32 16.07
N ARG A 345 -4.38 -1.65 14.97
CA ARG A 345 -3.49 -0.74 14.24
C ARG A 345 -3.92 -0.61 12.79
N ILE A 346 -3.66 0.52 12.18
CA ILE A 346 -3.75 0.66 10.73
C ILE A 346 -2.61 1.52 10.21
N PHE A 347 -1.95 1.04 9.17
CA PHE A 347 -0.90 1.77 8.46
C PHE A 347 -1.49 2.41 7.22
N LEU A 348 -1.62 3.73 7.23
CA LEU A 348 -2.11 4.46 6.06
C LEU A 348 -1.05 4.48 4.95
N PRO A 349 -1.45 4.53 3.67
CA PRO A 349 -0.51 4.73 2.58
C PRO A 349 0.38 5.97 2.80
N PHE A 350 1.64 5.85 2.40
CA PHE A 350 2.61 6.94 2.54
C PHE A 350 2.36 8.00 1.47
N LEU A 351 1.76 9.13 1.85
CA LEU A 351 1.48 10.24 0.94
C LEU A 351 2.72 11.08 0.66
N LEU A 352 2.78 11.67 -0.54
CA LEU A 352 3.86 12.57 -0.96
C LEU A 352 3.50 14.03 -0.66
N ASP A 353 3.06 14.31 0.57
CA ASP A 353 2.64 15.63 1.04
C ASP A 353 3.83 16.44 1.60
N SER A 354 3.67 17.77 1.70
CA SER A 354 4.73 18.63 2.24
C SER A 354 5.24 18.20 3.64
N PRO A 355 6.53 17.86 3.81
CA PRO A 355 7.08 17.41 5.09
C PRO A 355 7.02 18.42 6.23
N ILE A 356 6.91 19.72 5.91
CA ILE A 356 6.84 20.80 6.90
C ILE A 356 5.41 21.13 7.36
N ARG A 357 4.40 20.48 6.76
CA ARG A 357 2.99 20.63 7.11
C ARG A 357 2.47 19.41 7.87
N THR A 358 1.43 19.61 8.67
CA THR A 358 0.64 18.52 9.26
C THR A 358 0.24 17.53 8.17
N SER A 359 0.29 16.23 8.48
CA SER A 359 0.00 15.19 7.49
C SER A 359 -1.33 15.42 6.77
N ALA A 360 -1.34 15.24 5.45
CA ALA A 360 -2.54 15.33 4.62
C ALA A 360 -3.69 14.41 5.09
N TRP A 361 -3.40 13.33 5.81
CA TRP A 361 -4.39 12.44 6.42
C TRP A 361 -5.24 13.09 7.52
N GLU A 362 -4.79 14.20 8.09
CA GLU A 362 -5.42 14.80 9.26
C GLU A 362 -6.81 15.38 8.96
N VAL A 363 -6.96 16.05 7.81
CA VAL A 363 -8.20 16.76 7.44
C VAL A 363 -9.41 15.84 7.25
N CYS A 364 -9.17 14.55 7.03
CA CYS A 364 -10.20 13.54 6.74
C CYS A 364 -10.26 12.43 7.79
N ALA A 365 -9.71 12.65 8.99
CA ALA A 365 -9.70 11.65 10.06
C ALA A 365 -11.11 11.19 10.49
N THR A 366 -12.10 12.07 10.47
CA THR A 366 -13.50 11.80 10.85
C THR A 366 -14.16 10.73 9.97
N VAL A 367 -13.84 10.69 8.67
CA VAL A 367 -14.33 9.62 7.76
C VAL A 367 -13.73 8.27 8.10
N ARG A 368 -12.43 8.23 8.43
CA ARG A 368 -11.76 6.98 8.81
C ARG A 368 -12.24 6.49 10.17
N LEU A 369 -12.46 7.39 11.12
CA LEU A 369 -13.09 7.09 12.41
C LEU A 369 -14.48 6.46 12.25
N LEU A 370 -15.30 7.01 11.35
CA LEU A 370 -16.59 6.41 11.00
C LEU A 370 -16.40 4.99 10.43
N ALA A 371 -15.45 4.82 9.52
CA ALA A 371 -15.17 3.53 8.90
C ALA A 371 -14.74 2.48 9.93
N TYR A 372 -13.82 2.82 10.84
CA TYR A 372 -13.39 1.94 11.92
C TYR A 372 -14.52 1.64 12.91
N GLY A 373 -15.31 2.65 13.29
CA GLY A 373 -16.46 2.48 14.17
C GLY A 373 -17.53 1.53 13.60
N ILE A 374 -17.71 1.51 12.27
CA ILE A 374 -18.63 0.58 11.61
C ILE A 374 -18.17 -0.88 11.76
N VAL A 375 -16.87 -1.15 11.97
CA VAL A 375 -16.40 -2.51 12.24
C VAL A 375 -16.99 -3.06 13.54
N ASN A 376 -17.20 -2.22 14.56
CA ASN A 376 -17.87 -2.65 15.79
C ASN A 376 -19.34 -3.09 15.57
N LEU A 377 -19.97 -2.73 14.45
CA LEU A 377 -21.31 -3.23 14.09
C LEU A 377 -21.29 -4.65 13.50
N LEU A 378 -20.11 -5.13 13.08
CA LEU A 378 -19.90 -6.40 12.39
C LEU A 378 -19.47 -7.54 13.31
N ILE A 379 -18.95 -7.19 14.50
CA ILE A 379 -18.27 -8.12 15.39
C ILE A 379 -19.02 -8.29 16.73
N PRO A 380 -18.82 -9.42 17.42
CA PRO A 380 -19.36 -9.66 18.76
C PRO A 380 -18.91 -8.60 19.80
N GLU A 381 -19.65 -8.47 20.90
CA GLU A 381 -19.39 -7.46 21.95
C GLU A 381 -17.98 -7.58 22.52
N GLU A 382 -17.50 -8.81 22.70
CA GLU A 382 -16.19 -9.17 23.22
C GLU A 382 -15.01 -8.77 22.30
N GLU A 383 -15.26 -8.56 21.00
CA GLU A 383 -14.25 -8.14 20.03
C GLU A 383 -14.28 -6.62 19.79
N LYS A 384 -15.28 -5.90 20.30
CA LYS A 384 -15.43 -4.46 20.06
C LYS A 384 -14.28 -3.67 20.68
N VAL A 385 -13.85 -2.65 19.94
CA VAL A 385 -12.74 -1.78 20.35
C VAL A 385 -13.21 -0.35 20.53
N MET A 386 -12.59 0.37 21.47
CA MET A 386 -12.91 1.78 21.71
C MET A 386 -11.97 2.73 20.97
N SER A 387 -10.78 2.25 20.57
CA SER A 387 -9.79 3.05 19.89
C SER A 387 -8.98 2.27 18.86
N VAL A 388 -8.39 2.99 17.90
CA VAL A 388 -7.51 2.45 16.85
C VAL A 388 -6.25 3.30 16.77
N TRP A 389 -5.11 2.65 16.53
CA TRP A 389 -3.81 3.31 16.35
C TRP A 389 -3.49 3.51 14.87
N GLU A 390 -3.52 4.77 14.41
CA GLU A 390 -3.15 5.13 13.04
C GLU A 390 -1.66 5.45 12.92
N TYR A 391 -1.01 4.80 11.96
CA TYR A 391 0.37 5.07 11.58
C TYR A 391 0.41 5.74 10.20
N ARG A 392 1.15 6.85 10.11
CA ARG A 392 1.30 7.72 8.94
C ARG A 392 2.68 8.36 8.93
N ARG A 393 3.00 9.18 7.93
CA ARG A 393 4.26 9.95 7.86
C ARG A 393 4.55 10.62 9.21
N GLN A 394 5.75 10.38 9.75
CA GLN A 394 6.19 10.92 11.04
C GLN A 394 7.08 12.15 10.82
N GLN A 395 6.86 13.21 11.59
CA GLN A 395 7.73 14.39 11.60
C GLN A 395 8.84 14.24 12.64
N ASP A 396 8.52 13.91 13.90
CA ASP A 396 9.50 13.82 14.99
C ASP A 396 9.21 12.76 16.06
N LYS A 397 7.96 12.30 16.22
CA LYS A 397 7.58 11.29 17.24
C LYS A 397 7.46 9.90 16.64
N PHE A 398 8.20 8.96 17.22
CA PHE A 398 8.04 7.53 16.95
C PHE A 398 6.78 7.02 17.65
N GLY A 399 5.71 6.80 16.88
CA GLY A 399 4.47 6.23 17.39
C GLY A 399 3.30 6.41 16.44
N GLY A 400 2.32 5.52 16.54
CA GLY A 400 1.00 5.73 15.95
C GLY A 400 0.22 6.74 16.78
N ARG A 401 -0.82 7.34 16.20
CA ARG A 401 -1.79 8.16 16.93
C ARG A 401 -2.99 7.30 17.31
N GLU A 402 -3.28 7.24 18.60
CA GLU A 402 -4.53 6.65 19.07
C GLU A 402 -5.72 7.57 18.73
N LEU A 403 -6.75 6.99 18.14
CA LEU A 403 -7.98 7.66 17.76
C LEU A 403 -9.17 6.97 18.43
N GLN A 404 -9.99 7.74 19.14
CA GLN A 404 -11.20 7.24 19.79
C GLN A 404 -12.31 7.06 18.75
N LEU A 405 -12.94 5.89 18.77
CA LEU A 405 -14.01 5.54 17.85
C LEU A 405 -15.34 6.19 18.27
N PRO A 406 -16.20 6.55 17.30
CA PRO A 406 -17.53 7.04 17.62
C PRO A 406 -18.35 5.96 18.32
N HIS A 407 -19.21 6.37 19.25
CA HIS A 407 -20.15 5.46 19.87
C HIS A 407 -21.15 4.93 18.82
N LEU A 408 -21.63 3.68 18.97
CA LEU A 408 -22.51 3.04 17.98
C LEU A 408 -23.78 3.84 17.68
N THR A 409 -24.30 4.55 18.68
CA THR A 409 -25.49 5.43 18.52
C THR A 409 -25.22 6.69 17.71
N GLN A 410 -23.96 7.12 17.56
CA GLN A 410 -23.59 8.30 16.78
C GLN A 410 -23.42 7.98 15.29
N ILE A 411 -23.15 6.72 14.93
CA ILE A 411 -22.88 6.30 13.55
C ILE A 411 -23.98 6.75 12.57
N PRO A 412 -25.30 6.54 12.82
CA PRO A 412 -26.35 6.98 11.89
C PRO A 412 -26.34 8.49 11.64
N ASN A 413 -26.06 9.30 12.67
CA ASN A 413 -26.04 10.76 12.55
C ASN A 413 -24.84 11.23 11.72
N ILE A 414 -23.65 10.65 11.94
CA ILE A 414 -22.46 10.95 11.16
C ILE A 414 -22.68 10.54 9.69
N CYS A 415 -23.32 9.39 9.44
CA CYS A 415 -23.71 8.99 8.08
C CYS A 415 -24.65 10.01 7.43
N GLY A 416 -25.71 10.41 8.14
CA GLY A 416 -26.69 11.38 7.66
C GLY A 416 -26.06 12.74 7.34
N MET A 417 -25.11 13.19 8.15
CA MET A 417 -24.34 14.41 7.93
C MET A 417 -23.57 14.37 6.61
N TYR A 418 -22.78 13.32 6.35
CA TYR A 418 -22.05 13.20 5.07
C TYR A 418 -22.99 13.08 3.86
N CYS A 419 -24.11 12.36 4.00
CA CYS A 419 -25.13 12.29 2.97
C CYS A 419 -25.72 13.68 2.66
N GLY A 420 -26.00 14.48 3.69
CA GLY A 420 -26.50 15.84 3.55
C GLY A 420 -25.49 16.75 2.85
N ILE A 421 -24.25 16.78 3.32
CA ILE A 421 -23.18 17.60 2.74
C ILE A 421 -22.96 17.25 1.26
N TYR A 422 -22.88 15.96 0.91
CA TYR A 422 -22.69 15.54 -0.48
C TYR A 422 -23.83 16.02 -1.39
N ARG A 423 -25.08 15.94 -0.92
CA ARG A 423 -26.24 16.41 -1.69
C ARG A 423 -26.27 17.92 -1.88
N GLU A 424 -25.95 18.68 -0.82
CA GLU A 424 -25.90 20.13 -0.91
C GLU A 424 -24.77 20.61 -1.84
N LEU A 425 -23.60 19.97 -1.77
CA LEU A 425 -22.52 20.21 -2.73
C LEU A 425 -22.98 19.88 -4.15
N LYS A 426 -23.63 18.73 -4.37
CA LYS A 426 -24.16 18.35 -5.70
C LYS A 426 -25.19 19.33 -6.23
N LYS A 427 -26.03 19.91 -5.36
CA LYS A 427 -27.03 20.91 -5.72
C LYS A 427 -26.37 22.24 -6.11
N LYS A 428 -25.43 22.74 -5.30
CA LYS A 428 -24.72 24.00 -5.54
C LYS A 428 -23.72 23.93 -6.70
N LEU A 429 -23.14 22.75 -6.94
CA LEU A 429 -22.13 22.50 -7.97
C LEU A 429 -22.67 21.56 -9.06
N SER A 430 -23.92 21.78 -9.48
CA SER A 430 -24.64 20.90 -10.41
C SER A 430 -23.98 20.76 -11.80
N SER A 431 -23.13 21.72 -12.18
CA SER A 431 -22.34 21.68 -13.41
C SER A 431 -21.11 20.77 -13.32
N LEU A 432 -20.70 20.36 -12.12
CA LEU A 432 -19.54 19.51 -11.92
C LEU A 432 -19.90 18.04 -12.11
N GLY A 433 -19.07 17.33 -12.89
CA GLY A 433 -19.13 15.87 -12.98
C GLY A 433 -18.83 15.20 -11.64
N ASN A 434 -19.25 13.94 -11.50
CA ASN A 434 -19.24 13.21 -10.23
C ASN A 434 -17.85 13.13 -9.55
N HIS A 435 -16.77 12.89 -10.29
CA HIS A 435 -15.41 12.89 -9.72
C HIS A 435 -15.05 14.25 -9.10
N ARG A 436 -15.39 15.36 -9.77
CA ARG A 436 -15.12 16.72 -9.28
C ARG A 436 -15.95 17.05 -8.03
N LEU A 437 -17.14 16.46 -7.86
CA LEU A 437 -17.92 16.58 -6.62
C LEU A 437 -17.22 15.90 -5.43
N TRP A 438 -16.56 14.76 -5.65
CA TRP A 438 -15.75 14.13 -4.60
C TRP A 438 -14.53 14.97 -4.22
N ILE A 439 -13.90 15.64 -5.19
CA ILE A 439 -12.86 16.63 -4.90
C ILE A 439 -13.46 17.80 -4.09
N ALA A 440 -14.64 18.31 -4.44
CA ALA A 440 -15.30 19.36 -3.67
C ALA A 440 -15.61 18.93 -2.22
N LEU A 441 -16.00 17.68 -1.99
CA LEU A 441 -16.19 17.12 -0.65
C LEU A 441 -14.86 17.03 0.13
N ALA A 442 -13.75 16.71 -0.54
CA ALA A 442 -12.42 16.75 0.08
C ALA A 442 -12.01 18.18 0.47
N ILE A 443 -12.32 19.18 -0.37
CA ILE A 443 -12.10 20.60 -0.04
C ILE A 443 -12.98 21.03 1.13
N TYR A 444 -14.24 20.56 1.20
CA TYR A 444 -15.11 20.80 2.36
C TYR A 444 -14.44 20.35 3.66
N GLN A 445 -13.89 19.13 3.70
CA GLN A 445 -13.20 18.59 4.87
C GLN A 445 -11.96 19.39 5.26
N GLU A 446 -11.18 19.85 4.27
CA GLU A 446 -10.01 20.70 4.52
C GLU A 446 -10.42 22.03 5.15
N VAL A 447 -11.45 22.69 4.63
CA VAL A 447 -11.92 23.98 5.15
C VAL A 447 -12.54 23.81 6.55
N GLU A 448 -13.36 22.77 6.74
CA GLU A 448 -13.95 22.43 8.04
C GLU A 448 -12.85 22.19 9.09
N TRP A 449 -11.86 21.37 8.75
CA TRP A 449 -10.73 21.07 9.63
C TRP A 449 -9.93 22.34 9.95
N SER A 450 -9.54 23.12 8.94
CA SER A 450 -8.78 24.36 9.13
C SER A 450 -9.51 25.33 10.04
N ARG A 451 -10.83 25.50 9.86
CA ARG A 451 -11.67 26.31 10.74
C ARG A 451 -11.72 25.76 12.17
N SER A 452 -11.87 24.44 12.36
CA SER A 452 -11.86 23.83 13.70
C SER A 452 -10.55 24.01 14.46
N GLN A 453 -9.46 24.27 13.73
CA GLN A 453 -8.13 24.52 14.26
C GLN A 453 -7.77 26.01 14.32
N GLU A 454 -8.73 26.90 14.04
CA GLU A 454 -8.54 28.36 13.98
C GLU A 454 -7.41 28.77 13.01
N LYS A 455 -7.27 28.03 11.89
CA LYS A 455 -6.27 28.26 10.83
C LYS A 455 -6.92 28.72 9.54
N VAL A 456 -6.17 29.50 8.76
CA VAL A 456 -6.54 29.81 7.37
C VAL A 456 -6.53 28.53 6.55
N SER A 457 -7.57 28.33 5.75
CA SER A 457 -7.68 27.17 4.86
C SER A 457 -6.55 27.18 3.83
N LEU A 458 -5.95 26.01 3.60
CA LEU A 458 -4.97 25.84 2.54
C LEU A 458 -5.59 26.08 1.17
N SER A 459 -6.85 25.68 0.97
CA SER A 459 -7.59 25.93 -0.26
C SER A 459 -7.75 27.42 -0.56
N GLU A 460 -8.00 28.25 0.46
CA GLU A 460 -8.03 29.71 0.32
C GLU A 460 -6.66 30.27 -0.03
N TRP A 461 -5.61 29.79 0.63
CA TRP A 461 -4.25 30.24 0.38
C TRP A 461 -3.75 29.87 -1.03
N VAL A 462 -4.02 28.64 -1.48
CA VAL A 462 -3.74 28.18 -2.84
C VAL A 462 -4.51 29.01 -3.88
N THR A 463 -5.74 29.43 -3.57
CA THR A 463 -6.50 30.34 -4.44
C THR A 463 -5.80 31.69 -4.63
N THR A 464 -5.13 32.21 -3.61
CA THR A 464 -4.33 33.46 -3.72
C THR A 464 -3.09 33.25 -4.57
N ILE A 465 -2.41 32.11 -4.44
CA ILE A 465 -1.22 31.76 -5.24
C ILE A 465 -1.57 31.64 -6.71
N ILE A 466 -2.66 30.93 -7.01
CA ILE A 466 -3.13 30.70 -8.37
C ILE A 466 -3.88 31.93 -8.91
N GLY A 467 -4.49 32.76 -8.06
CA GLY A 467 -5.25 33.95 -8.47
C GLY A 467 -4.39 35.09 -9.02
N ASN A 468 -3.10 35.16 -8.66
CA ASN A 468 -2.14 36.17 -9.12
C ASN A 468 -1.62 35.90 -10.56
N PHE A 469 -2.45 35.33 -11.45
CA PHE A 469 -2.05 34.67 -12.71
C PHE A 469 -2.51 35.39 -13.99
N HIS A 470 -2.70 36.71 -13.96
CA HIS A 470 -3.10 37.44 -15.18
C HIS A 470 -1.98 37.64 -16.23
N SER A 471 -0.86 36.89 -16.19
CA SER A 471 0.13 36.88 -17.28
C SER A 471 0.63 35.46 -17.63
N ASN A 472 0.59 35.15 -18.93
CA ASN A 472 0.69 33.83 -19.57
C ASN A 472 2.08 33.14 -19.55
N SER A 473 2.85 33.12 -18.45
CA SER A 473 4.20 32.53 -18.53
C SER A 473 4.77 31.77 -17.34
N ASN A 474 4.04 31.51 -16.25
CA ASN A 474 4.65 30.87 -15.08
C ASN A 474 3.89 29.64 -14.54
N THR A 475 4.00 28.52 -15.27
CA THR A 475 3.53 27.18 -14.84
C THR A 475 4.13 26.71 -13.51
N ASP A 476 5.28 27.27 -13.13
CA ASP A 476 6.06 26.90 -11.93
C ASP A 476 5.27 27.05 -10.62
N LYS A 477 4.25 27.92 -10.57
CA LYS A 477 3.41 28.11 -9.37
C LYS A 477 2.43 26.96 -9.12
N LEU A 478 2.01 26.23 -10.16
CA LEU A 478 1.14 25.05 -10.00
C LEU A 478 1.85 23.87 -9.32
N TYR A 479 3.18 23.94 -9.26
CA TYR A 479 4.02 22.88 -8.71
C TYR A 479 4.65 23.27 -7.38
N GLN A 480 4.13 24.27 -6.68
CA GLN A 480 4.56 24.59 -5.33
C GLN A 480 4.12 23.51 -4.33
N TRP A 481 4.90 23.34 -3.25
CA TRP A 481 4.67 22.30 -2.25
C TRP A 481 3.30 22.34 -1.61
N GLU A 482 2.67 23.50 -1.57
CA GLU A 482 1.35 23.69 -1.01
C GLU A 482 0.21 23.29 -1.94
N VAL A 483 0.38 23.49 -3.25
CA VAL A 483 -0.53 22.90 -4.24
C VAL A 483 -0.41 21.37 -4.16
N ILE A 484 0.81 20.84 -4.12
CA ILE A 484 1.07 19.40 -3.94
C ILE A 484 0.49 18.87 -2.62
N HIS A 485 0.58 19.65 -1.53
CA HIS A 485 0.00 19.28 -0.25
C HIS A 485 -1.53 19.26 -0.31
N LEU A 486 -2.17 20.23 -0.97
CA LEU A 486 -3.62 20.24 -1.17
C LEU A 486 -4.08 19.06 -2.04
N ILE A 487 -3.35 18.73 -3.11
CA ILE A 487 -3.61 17.51 -3.90
C ILE A 487 -3.51 16.27 -3.00
N SER A 488 -2.49 16.21 -2.14
CA SER A 488 -2.33 15.09 -1.20
C SER A 488 -3.46 15.00 -0.17
N GLN A 489 -4.04 16.13 0.25
CA GLN A 489 -5.23 16.16 1.12
C GLN A 489 -6.48 15.64 0.38
N VAL A 490 -6.61 15.94 -0.91
CA VAL A 490 -7.64 15.33 -1.76
C VAL A 490 -7.43 13.82 -1.87
N ASP A 491 -6.23 13.37 -2.20
CA ASP A 491 -5.88 11.95 -2.26
C ASP A 491 -6.20 11.22 -0.93
N ALA A 492 -5.84 11.84 0.19
CA ALA A 492 -6.13 11.33 1.53
C ALA A 492 -7.63 11.19 1.80
N SER A 493 -8.41 12.21 1.42
CA SER A 493 -9.86 12.24 1.58
C SER A 493 -10.54 11.15 0.75
N LEU A 494 -10.24 11.10 -0.56
CA LEU A 494 -10.81 10.11 -1.47
C LEU A 494 -10.47 8.68 -1.02
N TYR A 495 -9.23 8.45 -0.59
CA TYR A 495 -8.84 7.15 -0.07
C TYR A 495 -9.49 6.82 1.29
N SER A 496 -9.74 7.82 2.15
CA SER A 496 -10.51 7.62 3.39
C SER A 496 -11.95 7.21 3.10
N PHE A 497 -12.60 7.81 2.11
CA PHE A 497 -13.92 7.37 1.65
C PHE A 497 -13.89 5.98 1.01
N ARG A 498 -12.79 5.60 0.37
CA ARG A 498 -12.58 4.24 -0.15
C ARG A 498 -12.48 3.20 0.98
N ILE A 499 -11.77 3.50 2.07
CA ILE A 499 -11.75 2.66 3.28
C ILE A 499 -13.18 2.49 3.80
N LEU A 500 -13.92 3.58 3.93
CA LEU A 500 -15.32 3.56 4.36
C LEU A 500 -16.21 2.73 3.41
N HIS A 501 -16.05 2.89 2.09
CA HIS A 501 -16.80 2.12 1.09
C HIS A 501 -16.52 0.62 1.18
N GLN A 502 -15.27 0.23 1.39
CA GLN A 502 -14.92 -1.19 1.52
C GLN A 502 -15.47 -1.80 2.82
N ILE A 503 -15.32 -1.12 3.95
CA ILE A 503 -15.86 -1.61 5.24
C ILE A 503 -17.39 -1.67 5.22
N THR A 504 -18.07 -0.64 4.70
CA THR A 504 -19.53 -0.69 4.50
C THR A 504 -19.93 -1.76 3.49
N GLY A 505 -19.13 -2.02 2.46
CA GLY A 505 -19.34 -3.12 1.53
C GLY A 505 -19.28 -4.50 2.20
N VAL A 506 -18.37 -4.70 3.16
CA VAL A 506 -18.31 -5.90 4.00
C VAL A 506 -19.58 -6.04 4.84
N LEU A 507 -20.02 -4.96 5.49
CA LEU A 507 -21.28 -4.90 6.24
C LEU A 507 -22.49 -5.29 5.39
N MET A 508 -22.62 -4.71 4.20
CA MET A 508 -23.75 -4.97 3.31
C MET A 508 -23.75 -6.40 2.76
N ALA A 509 -22.58 -7.03 2.64
CA ALA A 509 -22.45 -8.40 2.16
C ALA A 509 -22.66 -9.45 3.26
N TYR A 510 -22.23 -9.15 4.49
CA TYR A 510 -22.43 -10.04 5.63
C TYR A 510 -23.91 -10.17 5.99
N GLY A 511 -24.66 -9.06 5.87
CA GLY A 511 -26.07 -9.00 6.22
C GLY A 511 -26.25 -9.09 7.74
N CYS A 512 -26.57 -7.98 8.40
CA CYS A 512 -26.83 -8.03 9.84
C CYS A 512 -28.17 -8.72 10.12
N LYS A 513 -28.27 -9.37 11.29
CA LYS A 513 -29.53 -9.93 11.83
C LYS A 513 -30.59 -8.85 12.17
N GLY A 514 -30.33 -7.58 11.88
CA GLY A 514 -31.23 -6.44 12.10
C GLY A 514 -31.21 -5.45 10.91
N SER A 515 -32.23 -4.58 10.83
CA SER A 515 -32.32 -3.56 9.78
C SER A 515 -31.21 -2.52 9.93
N PHE A 516 -30.42 -2.30 8.87
CA PHE A 516 -29.48 -1.19 8.82
C PHE A 516 -30.22 0.15 8.93
N SER A 517 -29.57 1.17 9.49
CA SER A 517 -30.15 2.51 9.49
C SER A 517 -30.28 3.02 8.04
N PRO A 518 -31.36 3.75 7.70
CA PRO A 518 -31.53 4.31 6.36
C PRO A 518 -30.36 5.19 5.93
N ALA A 519 -29.79 5.97 6.85
CA ALA A 519 -28.64 6.84 6.61
C ALA A 519 -27.38 6.05 6.19
N LEU A 520 -27.13 4.88 6.79
CA LEU A 520 -25.99 4.04 6.43
C LEU A 520 -26.14 3.41 5.05
N ILE A 521 -27.34 2.91 4.72
CA ILE A 521 -27.66 2.38 3.39
C ILE A 521 -27.49 3.48 2.33
N ASP A 522 -27.98 4.68 2.64
CA ASP A 522 -27.92 5.84 1.76
C ASP A 522 -26.49 6.30 1.54
N LEU A 523 -25.67 6.36 2.59
CA LEU A 523 -24.24 6.64 2.49
C LEU A 523 -23.54 5.61 1.61
N TYR A 524 -23.83 4.31 1.80
CA TYR A 524 -23.26 3.26 0.97
C TYR A 524 -23.62 3.43 -0.52
N LYS A 525 -24.85 3.86 -0.84
CA LYS A 525 -25.24 4.19 -2.22
C LYS A 525 -24.45 5.36 -2.79
N ILE A 526 -24.20 6.40 -1.99
CA ILE A 526 -23.35 7.53 -2.40
C ILE A 526 -21.90 7.04 -2.62
N LEU A 527 -21.34 6.27 -1.68
CA LEU A 527 -19.96 5.76 -1.77
C LEU A 527 -19.70 4.91 -3.03
N LYS A 528 -20.72 4.24 -3.58
CA LYS A 528 -20.60 3.54 -4.87
C LYS A 528 -20.29 4.44 -6.06
N THR A 529 -20.52 5.76 -5.94
CA THR A 529 -20.15 6.72 -6.97
C THR A 529 -18.71 7.19 -6.84
N LEU A 530 -17.95 6.79 -5.82
CA LEU A 530 -16.54 7.15 -5.69
C LEU A 530 -15.74 6.69 -6.93
N PRO A 531 -14.85 7.52 -7.50
CA PRO A 531 -14.03 7.12 -8.64
C PRO A 531 -13.12 5.92 -8.30
N ASN A 532 -12.81 5.12 -9.32
CA ASN A 532 -11.77 4.09 -9.21
C ASN A 532 -10.40 4.78 -9.10
N LEU A 533 -9.41 4.12 -8.49
CA LEU A 533 -8.05 4.67 -8.33
C LEU A 533 -7.40 5.00 -9.66
N ASN A 534 -7.63 4.18 -10.69
CA ASN A 534 -7.14 4.44 -12.05
C ASN A 534 -7.88 5.57 -12.77
N ASP A 535 -8.98 6.08 -12.19
CA ASP A 535 -9.74 7.23 -12.70
C ASP A 535 -9.42 8.51 -11.90
N TYR A 536 -8.56 8.43 -10.87
CA TYR A 536 -8.10 9.61 -10.14
C TYR A 536 -7.35 10.50 -11.11
N TYR A 537 -7.52 11.81 -10.95
CA TYR A 537 -6.80 12.76 -11.75
C TYR A 537 -5.33 12.64 -11.40
N ASP A 538 -4.49 12.66 -12.43
CA ASP A 538 -3.09 12.92 -12.21
C ASP A 538 -2.91 14.29 -11.52
N ARG A 539 -1.72 14.54 -10.98
CA ARG A 539 -1.44 15.75 -10.21
C ARG A 539 -1.62 17.01 -11.05
N ASP A 540 -1.28 16.98 -12.34
CA ASP A 540 -1.41 18.11 -13.24
C ASP A 540 -2.89 18.45 -13.46
N SER A 541 -3.68 17.43 -13.83
CA SER A 541 -5.12 17.52 -14.02
C SER A 541 -5.82 18.05 -12.76
N THR A 542 -5.35 17.66 -11.57
CA THR A 542 -5.87 18.19 -10.29
C THR A 542 -5.46 19.65 -10.08
N ALA A 543 -4.20 20.02 -10.33
CA ALA A 543 -3.73 21.40 -10.22
C ALA A 543 -4.46 22.36 -11.19
N ARG A 544 -4.66 21.96 -12.45
CA ARG A 544 -5.46 22.70 -13.44
C ARG A 544 -6.94 22.76 -13.03
N PHE A 545 -7.47 21.70 -12.41
CA PHE A 545 -8.82 21.73 -11.88
C PHE A 545 -8.96 22.80 -10.78
N PHE A 546 -7.99 22.87 -9.86
CA PHE A 546 -7.96 23.91 -8.82
C PHE A 546 -7.89 25.32 -9.41
N SER A 547 -7.04 25.55 -10.43
CA SER A 547 -6.93 26.88 -11.04
C SER A 547 -8.24 27.38 -11.63
N THR A 548 -9.09 26.47 -12.10
CA THR A 548 -10.34 26.82 -12.77
C THR A 548 -11.53 26.84 -11.80
N HIS A 549 -11.59 25.95 -10.81
CA HIS A 549 -12.82 25.70 -10.04
C HIS A 549 -12.70 25.93 -8.52
N LEU A 550 -11.50 26.11 -7.96
CA LEU A 550 -11.32 26.17 -6.51
C LEU A 550 -12.10 27.33 -5.86
N LYS A 551 -12.11 28.51 -6.51
CA LYS A 551 -12.91 29.68 -6.06
C LYS A 551 -14.40 29.35 -5.95
N LEU A 552 -14.96 28.72 -6.97
CA LEU A 552 -16.36 28.32 -7.01
C LEU A 552 -16.69 27.31 -5.90
N ILE A 553 -15.82 26.31 -5.71
CA ILE A 553 -15.97 25.30 -4.66
C ILE A 553 -15.93 25.95 -3.28
N LEU A 554 -14.98 26.86 -3.03
CA LEU A 554 -14.86 27.57 -1.76
C LEU A 554 -16.10 28.38 -1.42
N THR A 555 -16.71 29.06 -2.39
CA THR A 555 -17.98 29.76 -2.19
C THR A 555 -19.07 28.77 -1.76
N ALA A 556 -19.23 27.66 -2.49
CA ALA A 556 -20.23 26.65 -2.14
C ALA A 556 -19.99 26.01 -0.76
N VAL A 557 -18.74 25.75 -0.40
CA VAL A 557 -18.35 25.19 0.90
C VAL A 557 -18.65 26.17 2.04
N LYS A 558 -18.34 27.45 1.87
CA LYS A 558 -18.62 28.49 2.87
C LYS A 558 -20.12 28.67 3.13
N ASP A 559 -20.94 28.51 2.11
CA ASP A 559 -22.41 28.55 2.26
C ASP A 559 -22.96 27.34 3.03
N ILE A 560 -22.29 26.18 2.97
CA ILE A 560 -22.73 24.94 3.65
C ILE A 560 -22.23 24.92 5.09
N LEU A 561 -21.02 25.43 5.34
CA LEU A 561 -20.47 25.51 6.69
C LEU A 561 -21.27 26.54 7.50
N PRO A 562 -21.76 26.20 8.70
CA PRO A 562 -22.59 27.11 9.48
C PRO A 562 -21.83 28.40 9.80
N THR A 563 -22.40 29.58 9.50
CA THR A 563 -21.79 30.87 9.87
C THR A 563 -21.56 30.91 11.38
N SER A 564 -20.39 31.37 11.82
CA SER A 564 -19.94 31.39 13.22
C SER A 564 -20.82 32.23 14.19
N GLN A 565 -22.00 32.68 13.75
CA GLN A 565 -22.95 33.45 14.56
C GLN A 565 -24.12 32.63 15.11
N GLU A 566 -24.29 31.35 14.72
CA GLU A 566 -25.36 30.48 15.27
C GLU A 566 -24.88 29.47 16.34
N ALA A 567 -23.58 29.49 16.70
CA ALA A 567 -22.99 28.59 17.71
C ALA A 567 -22.90 29.20 19.12
N VAL A 568 -23.53 30.35 19.38
CA VAL A 568 -23.68 30.91 20.72
C VAL A 568 -25.10 30.57 21.21
N ASN A 569 -25.33 29.31 21.57
CA ASN A 569 -26.36 28.94 22.54
C ASN A 569 -26.33 27.47 23.02
N ASP A 570 -25.38 26.64 22.57
CA ASP A 570 -25.11 25.34 23.22
C ASP A 570 -23.67 25.30 23.77
N HIS A 571 -23.44 26.10 24.80
CA HIS A 571 -22.32 25.89 25.69
C HIS A 571 -22.63 24.70 26.61
N ASN A 572 -22.11 23.52 26.25
CA ASN A 572 -21.41 22.67 27.21
C ASN A 572 -20.58 21.62 26.45
N VAL A 573 -19.38 21.35 26.97
CA VAL A 573 -18.31 20.48 26.42
C VAL A 573 -17.29 21.20 25.50
N SER A 574 -16.43 21.99 26.13
CA SER A 574 -15.07 22.27 25.66
C SER A 574 -14.07 22.07 26.81
N ASP A 575 -12.84 21.76 26.43
CA ASP A 575 -11.60 21.90 27.19
C ASP A 575 -11.20 20.79 28.16
N LYS A 576 -10.54 19.79 27.57
CA LYS A 576 -9.26 19.27 28.08
C LYS A 576 -8.64 18.36 27.03
N PHE A 577 -7.66 18.82 26.25
CA PHE A 577 -6.55 17.96 25.79
C PHE A 577 -5.42 18.79 25.15
N LEU A 578 -4.18 18.49 25.59
CA LEU A 578 -2.85 18.82 25.06
C LEU A 578 -2.14 20.11 25.53
N GLY A 579 -1.29 19.93 26.55
CA GLY A 579 -0.05 20.70 26.74
C GLY A 579 1.12 20.05 25.98
N ILE A 580 1.97 20.88 25.36
CA ILE A 580 3.14 20.47 24.56
C ILE A 580 4.39 21.10 25.20
N GLU A 581 5.38 20.28 25.55
CA GLU A 581 6.74 20.72 25.86
C GLU A 581 7.73 20.34 24.76
N LYS A 582 8.71 21.22 24.55
CA LYS A 582 9.78 21.17 23.52
C LYS A 582 11.12 20.74 24.13
N ALA A 583 11.86 19.88 23.43
CA ALA A 583 13.33 19.74 23.47
C ALA A 583 13.74 18.75 22.34
N SER A 584 14.92 18.70 21.72
CA SER A 584 16.09 19.55 21.49
C SER A 584 16.92 18.80 20.43
N GLN A 585 17.53 19.49 19.46
CA GLN A 585 18.13 18.90 18.25
C GLN A 585 19.54 18.30 18.45
N GLY A 586 19.77 17.10 17.92
CA GLY A 586 21.11 16.51 17.72
C GLY A 586 21.32 16.13 16.25
N LYS A 587 22.41 16.61 15.64
CA LYS A 587 22.76 16.38 14.22
C LYS A 587 23.60 15.11 14.04
N VAL A 588 23.22 14.24 13.11
CA VAL A 588 24.10 13.17 12.58
C VAL A 588 24.16 13.25 11.05
N LYS A 589 25.39 13.25 10.51
CA LYS A 589 25.71 13.27 9.08
C LYS A 589 25.63 11.86 8.50
N LEU A 590 25.02 11.70 7.32
CA LEU A 590 24.88 10.41 6.63
C LEU A 590 25.56 10.42 5.26
N ARG A 591 26.35 9.38 5.01
CA ARG A 591 27.03 9.06 3.75
C ARG A 591 26.07 8.33 2.80
N LEU A 592 26.08 8.73 1.53
CA LEU A 592 25.28 8.13 0.45
C LEU A 592 25.95 6.87 -0.11
N THR A 593 25.18 5.79 -0.31
CA THR A 593 25.62 4.55 -0.98
C THR A 593 24.82 4.32 -2.27
N ASN A 594 25.39 3.55 -3.22
CA ASN A 594 24.87 3.38 -4.58
C ASN A 594 23.87 2.21 -4.75
N ASN A 595 23.32 1.66 -3.67
CA ASN A 595 22.30 0.62 -3.73
C ASN A 595 20.93 1.23 -3.33
N PRO A 596 19.92 1.24 -4.20
CA PRO A 596 18.62 1.84 -3.91
C PRO A 596 17.82 1.14 -2.80
N PHE A 597 18.28 -0.02 -2.31
CA PHE A 597 17.72 -0.71 -1.15
C PHE A 597 18.54 -0.55 0.13
N ASP A 598 19.71 0.11 0.10
CA ASP A 598 20.52 0.35 1.30
C ASP A 598 19.96 1.49 2.17
N VAL A 599 19.00 2.30 1.66
CA VAL A 599 18.25 3.32 2.43
C VAL A 599 17.37 2.71 3.54
N LEU A 600 17.24 1.37 3.56
CA LEU A 600 16.53 0.59 4.59
C LEU A 600 17.41 0.25 5.81
N LYS A 601 18.66 0.72 5.86
CA LYS A 601 19.59 0.39 6.95
C LYS A 601 20.33 1.64 7.42
N LEU A 602 19.72 2.36 8.36
CA LEU A 602 20.47 3.19 9.29
C LEU A 602 20.22 2.63 10.69
N GLU A 603 21.33 2.39 11.36
CA GLU A 603 21.56 1.37 12.38
C GLU A 603 20.86 1.63 13.72
N GLU A 604 20.60 0.50 14.40
CA GLU A 604 20.13 0.22 15.78
C GLU A 604 18.64 0.40 16.13
#